data_AF-A0AAJ5NKZ5-F1
#
_entry.id   AF-A0AAJ5NKZ5-F1
#
_cell.length_a   1.000
_cell.length_b   1.000
_cell.length_c   1.000
_cell.angle_alpha   90.00
_cell.angle_beta   90.00
_cell.angle_gamma   90.00
#
_symmetry.space_group_name_H-M   'P 1'
#
loop_
_entity.id
_entity.type
_entity.pdbx_description
1 polymer ?
#
loop_
_entity_poly.entity_id
_entity_poly.type
_entity_poly.pdbx_seq_one_letter_code
_entity_poly.pdbx_strand_id
1 'polypeptide(L)'
;MEETSRKNNPKKYETTVIFDSLHRPINANPLLFLHDEIRGVYYYLKSQTISKEEIAKKHKNTEVLIPKLTETGTWFNYYSLVDGSQIFRIDEKDFRDFQSSNPEVEIEKIWKLDYHLAMTIFDKIEKCLKQKMPFISYSAVRYSESSNQATPKTLYASFEHYANDLVESLALGLIDNEECQRKLQSIEQEKFSELEKKQRIPYYFNVINSILKSAKEYYLDLKINYPLTKWINENERITPDAEKSRWTSSLILKHINELYEKSVIDHKIRPVTIYPANRDNIAKGLIDLGNEKLLKEIWKRDFHYMLNWFEKIICLKQECHF
;
A
#
# COMPACT_ATOMS: atom_id res chain seq x y z
N MET A 1 -23.52 -28.22 1.14
CA MET A 1 -22.63 -29.19 1.80
C MET A 1 -21.39 -29.31 0.94
N GLU A 2 -20.19 -28.99 1.39
CA GLU A 2 -19.75 -28.53 2.72
C GLU A 2 -19.00 -27.20 2.57
N GLU A 3 -19.35 -26.19 3.37
CA GLU A 3 -18.36 -25.15 3.69
C GLU A 3 -17.37 -25.79 4.66
N THR A 4 -16.24 -26.28 4.12
CA THR A 4 -15.12 -26.72 4.94
C THR A 4 -14.54 -25.49 5.63
N SER A 5 -15.01 -25.24 6.86
CA SER A 5 -14.35 -24.28 7.74
C SER A 5 -12.88 -24.69 7.84
N ARG A 6 -11.99 -23.76 7.47
CA ARG A 6 -10.55 -23.92 7.66
C ARG A 6 -10.29 -23.92 9.16
N LYS A 7 -10.49 -25.07 9.81
CA LYS A 7 -10.10 -25.32 11.20
C LYS A 7 -8.67 -24.83 11.38
N ASN A 8 -8.45 -24.03 12.42
CA ASN A 8 -7.14 -23.45 12.74
C ASN A 8 -6.07 -24.56 12.73
N ASN A 9 -5.23 -24.54 11.69
CA ASN A 9 -4.18 -25.52 11.51
C ASN A 9 -2.93 -24.98 12.21
N PRO A 10 -2.45 -25.55 13.33
CA PRO A 10 -1.44 -24.91 14.18
C PRO A 10 -0.15 -24.53 13.45
N LYS A 11 0.24 -25.32 12.43
CA LYS A 11 1.39 -25.04 11.57
C LYS A 11 1.40 -23.65 10.93
N LYS A 12 0.24 -23.03 10.67
CA LYS A 12 0.19 -21.71 9.99
C LYS A 12 0.66 -20.55 10.89
N TYR A 13 0.93 -20.79 12.18
CA TYR A 13 1.46 -19.77 13.09
C TYR A 13 2.98 -19.81 13.22
N GLU A 14 3.64 -20.91 12.83
CA GLU A 14 5.10 -21.08 12.99
C GLU A 14 5.90 -20.31 11.93
N THR A 15 5.33 -20.11 10.73
CA THR A 15 5.97 -19.46 9.58
C THR A 15 5.24 -18.19 9.13
N THR A 16 5.23 -17.17 9.99
CA THR A 16 4.73 -15.82 9.66
C THR A 16 5.83 -14.77 9.72
N VAL A 17 5.70 -13.72 8.91
CA VAL A 17 6.50 -12.48 8.99
C VAL A 17 5.72 -11.31 9.60
N ILE A 18 4.54 -11.56 10.17
CA ILE A 18 3.67 -10.54 10.79
C ILE A 18 3.55 -10.83 12.29
N PHE A 19 3.82 -9.80 13.08
CA PHE A 19 3.85 -9.86 14.54
C PHE A 19 3.20 -8.61 15.14
N ASP A 20 2.64 -8.71 16.33
CA ASP A 20 2.20 -7.52 17.07
C ASP A 20 3.39 -6.76 17.70
N SER A 21 3.12 -5.68 18.45
CA SER A 21 4.18 -4.93 19.14
C SER A 21 4.80 -5.67 20.35
N LEU A 22 4.24 -6.83 20.72
CA LEU A 22 4.71 -7.75 21.76
C LEU A 22 5.46 -8.96 21.18
N HIS A 23 5.74 -8.97 19.87
CA HIS A 23 6.43 -10.05 19.14
C HIS A 23 5.65 -11.36 19.02
N ARG A 24 4.34 -11.34 19.27
CA ARG A 24 3.46 -12.50 19.09
C ARG A 24 3.13 -12.67 17.60
N PRO A 25 3.22 -13.90 17.03
CA PRO A 25 2.92 -14.15 15.63
C PRO A 25 1.43 -13.92 15.33
N ILE A 26 1.13 -13.23 14.23
CA ILE A 26 -0.23 -13.02 13.74
C ILE A 26 -0.43 -13.88 12.47
N ASN A 27 -1.53 -14.65 12.44
CA ASN A 27 -2.00 -15.34 11.24
C ASN A 27 -2.69 -14.33 10.31
N ALA A 28 -1.86 -13.68 9.50
CA ALA A 28 -2.22 -12.73 8.46
C ALA A 28 -1.25 -12.90 7.28
N ASN A 29 -1.54 -12.25 6.16
CA ASN A 29 -0.71 -12.30 4.96
C ASN A 29 -0.02 -10.93 4.75
N PRO A 30 1.24 -10.90 4.28
CA PRO A 30 1.95 -9.65 4.03
C PRO A 30 1.46 -8.98 2.72
N LEU A 31 1.09 -7.70 2.82
CA LEU A 31 0.86 -6.84 1.65
C LEU A 31 2.07 -5.92 1.46
N LEU A 32 2.89 -6.21 0.45
CA LEU A 32 4.06 -5.41 0.10
C LEU A 32 3.63 -4.08 -0.49
N PHE A 33 4.07 -2.96 0.10
CA PHE A 33 3.69 -1.62 -0.36
C PHE A 33 4.86 -0.73 -0.82
N LEU A 34 6.11 -1.09 -0.52
CA LEU A 34 7.30 -0.45 -1.08
C LEU A 34 8.47 -1.45 -1.19
N HIS A 35 9.18 -1.40 -2.31
CA HIS A 35 10.53 -1.94 -2.46
C HIS A 35 11.53 -0.77 -2.48
N ASP A 36 12.36 -0.64 -1.45
CA ASP A 36 13.49 0.30 -1.43
C ASP A 36 14.72 -0.42 -1.97
N GLU A 37 14.86 -0.42 -3.31
CA GLU A 37 15.97 -1.06 -4.04
C GLU A 37 17.34 -0.51 -3.65
N ILE A 38 17.42 0.77 -3.28
CA ILE A 38 18.66 1.43 -2.87
C ILE A 38 19.16 0.87 -1.54
N ARG A 39 18.24 0.53 -0.63
CA ARG A 39 18.58 -0.05 0.68
C ARG A 39 18.48 -1.57 0.73
N GLY A 40 17.91 -2.21 -0.29
CA GLY A 40 17.57 -3.63 -0.27
C GLY A 40 16.57 -3.95 0.85
N VAL A 41 15.48 -3.20 0.96
CA VAL A 41 14.45 -3.37 2.02
C VAL A 41 13.04 -3.40 1.43
N TYR A 42 12.24 -4.36 1.88
CA TYR A 42 10.81 -4.42 1.62
C TYR A 42 10.03 -3.86 2.80
N TYR A 43 9.00 -3.06 2.52
CA TYR A 43 8.03 -2.57 3.50
C TYR A 43 6.65 -3.13 3.20
N TYR A 44 6.01 -3.72 4.21
CA TYR A 44 4.74 -4.41 4.07
C TYR A 44 3.80 -4.12 5.25
N LEU A 45 2.51 -4.36 5.02
CA LEU A 45 1.43 -4.23 6.00
C LEU A 45 0.86 -5.59 6.36
N LYS A 46 0.16 -5.66 7.50
CA LYS A 46 -0.73 -6.76 7.82
C LYS A 46 -1.99 -6.69 6.96
N SER A 47 -2.36 -7.80 6.31
CA SER A 47 -3.68 -7.95 5.70
C SER A 47 -4.32 -9.31 5.98
N GLN A 48 -5.64 -9.33 6.15
CA GLN A 48 -6.41 -10.50 6.54
C GLN A 48 -7.70 -10.61 5.72
N THR A 49 -7.95 -11.79 5.14
CA THR A 49 -9.23 -12.13 4.52
C THR A 49 -10.36 -12.18 5.55
N ILE A 50 -11.54 -11.65 5.21
CA ILE A 50 -12.71 -11.55 6.09
C ILE A 50 -14.01 -11.97 5.36
N SER A 51 -14.97 -12.55 6.07
CA SER A 51 -16.32 -12.79 5.52
C SER A 51 -17.17 -11.52 5.58
N LYS A 52 -18.22 -11.44 4.74
CA LYS A 52 -19.07 -10.25 4.67
C LYS A 52 -19.81 -9.97 6.00
N GLU A 53 -20.12 -11.01 6.74
CA GLU A 53 -20.81 -11.02 8.04
C GLU A 53 -19.89 -10.57 9.18
N GLU A 54 -18.58 -10.77 9.02
CA GLU A 54 -17.58 -10.40 10.02
C GLU A 54 -17.11 -8.95 9.91
N ILE A 55 -17.23 -8.31 8.73
CA ILE A 55 -16.80 -6.91 8.50
C ILE A 55 -17.35 -5.98 9.60
N ALA A 56 -18.66 -6.02 9.84
CA ALA A 56 -19.31 -5.15 10.83
C ALA A 56 -18.92 -5.42 12.29
N LYS A 57 -18.24 -6.54 12.58
CA LYS A 57 -17.83 -6.97 13.92
C LYS A 57 -16.34 -6.80 14.19
N LYS A 58 -15.50 -6.93 13.16
CA LYS A 58 -14.03 -6.97 13.29
C LYS A 58 -13.31 -5.77 12.68
N HIS A 59 -13.94 -5.01 11.77
CA HIS A 59 -13.28 -3.90 11.08
C HIS A 59 -12.88 -2.79 12.07
N LYS A 60 -11.57 -2.61 12.26
CA LYS A 60 -10.99 -1.56 13.11
C LYS A 60 -10.89 -0.23 12.33
N ASN A 61 -10.92 0.89 13.04
CA ASN A 61 -10.75 2.21 12.44
C ASN A 61 -9.37 2.42 11.78
N THR A 62 -8.36 1.63 12.13
CA THR A 62 -7.02 1.58 11.52
C THR A 62 -6.99 0.85 10.19
N GLU A 63 -8.06 0.15 9.80
CA GLU A 63 -8.05 -0.74 8.64
C GLU A 63 -8.80 -0.16 7.44
N VAL A 64 -8.40 -0.57 6.24
CA VAL A 64 -9.08 -0.34 4.98
C VAL A 64 -9.72 -1.65 4.52
N LEU A 65 -11.01 -1.61 4.20
CA LEU A 65 -11.70 -2.73 3.56
C LEU A 65 -11.40 -2.72 2.06
N ILE A 66 -10.76 -3.78 1.59
CA ILE A 66 -10.55 -4.09 0.19
C ILE A 66 -11.75 -4.95 -0.28
N PRO A 67 -12.51 -4.50 -1.30
CA PRO A 67 -13.59 -5.30 -1.86
C PRO A 67 -13.02 -6.53 -2.57
N LYS A 68 -13.86 -7.57 -2.72
CA LYS A 68 -13.53 -8.69 -3.60
C LYS A 68 -13.29 -8.18 -5.03
N LEU A 69 -12.09 -8.40 -5.54
CA LEU A 69 -11.71 -8.18 -6.93
C LEU A 69 -12.05 -9.41 -7.78
N THR A 70 -12.29 -9.18 -9.07
CA THR A 70 -12.60 -10.22 -10.07
C THR A 70 -11.39 -10.69 -10.88
N GLU A 71 -10.22 -10.08 -10.64
CA GLU A 71 -8.98 -10.37 -11.36
C GLU A 71 -8.38 -11.71 -10.96
N THR A 72 -7.79 -12.41 -11.92
CA THR A 72 -7.14 -13.70 -11.71
C THR A 72 -5.72 -13.51 -11.16
N GLY A 73 -5.29 -14.40 -10.27
CA GLY A 73 -3.94 -14.33 -9.68
C GLY A 73 -3.77 -13.33 -8.53
N THR A 74 -4.84 -13.06 -7.76
CA THR A 74 -4.78 -12.33 -6.49
C THR A 74 -5.71 -12.92 -5.43
N TRP A 75 -5.28 -12.94 -4.17
CA TRP A 75 -6.10 -13.35 -3.03
C TRP A 75 -7.04 -12.26 -2.50
N PHE A 76 -7.08 -11.09 -3.16
CA PHE A 76 -8.22 -10.16 -3.11
C PHE A 76 -9.46 -10.70 -3.83
N ASN A 77 -9.47 -11.95 -4.29
CA ASN A 77 -10.67 -12.70 -4.66
C ASN A 77 -11.63 -12.98 -3.47
N TYR A 78 -11.29 -12.50 -2.27
CA TYR A 78 -12.16 -12.37 -1.09
C TYR A 78 -12.08 -10.93 -0.53
N TYR A 79 -13.09 -10.51 0.24
CA TYR A 79 -12.99 -9.30 1.04
C TYR A 79 -11.79 -9.40 1.99
N SER A 80 -11.02 -8.33 2.10
CA SER A 80 -9.81 -8.31 2.94
C SER A 80 -9.70 -6.99 3.70
N LEU A 81 -9.17 -7.04 4.91
CA LEU A 81 -8.80 -5.87 5.70
C LEU A 81 -7.29 -5.64 5.56
N VAL A 82 -6.87 -4.39 5.38
CA VAL A 82 -5.47 -3.96 5.38
C VAL A 82 -5.27 -2.99 6.53
N ASP A 83 -4.40 -3.32 7.49
CA ASP A 83 -4.19 -2.52 8.69
C ASP A 83 -3.12 -1.45 8.46
N GLY A 84 -3.54 -0.19 8.44
CA GLY A 84 -2.65 0.97 8.29
C GLY A 84 -1.88 1.33 9.57
N SER A 85 -2.12 0.65 10.69
CA SER A 85 -1.40 0.90 11.94
C SER A 85 -0.16 0.03 12.16
N GLN A 86 0.06 -1.01 11.36
CA GLN A 86 1.15 -1.98 11.54
C GLN A 86 2.06 -2.01 10.31
N ILE A 87 3.19 -1.32 10.39
CA ILE A 87 4.21 -1.28 9.34
C ILE A 87 5.34 -2.23 9.69
N PHE A 88 5.73 -3.07 8.73
CA PHE A 88 6.88 -3.95 8.85
C PHE A 88 7.94 -3.57 7.82
N ARG A 89 9.21 -3.79 8.18
CA ARG A 89 10.33 -3.86 7.23
C ARG A 89 11.03 -5.20 7.34
N ILE A 90 11.52 -5.71 6.22
CA ILE A 90 12.37 -6.89 6.13
C ILE A 90 13.42 -6.65 5.06
N ASP A 91 14.65 -7.09 5.31
CA ASP A 91 15.75 -6.90 4.37
C ASP A 91 15.54 -7.88 3.17
N GLU A 92 15.92 -7.48 1.96
CA GLU A 92 15.50 -8.14 0.70
C GLU A 92 15.99 -9.60 0.60
N LYS A 93 17.16 -9.90 1.17
CA LYS A 93 17.69 -11.26 1.31
C LYS A 93 16.76 -12.11 2.19
N ASP A 94 16.57 -11.71 3.44
CA ASP A 94 15.72 -12.40 4.43
C ASP A 94 14.30 -12.66 3.87
N PHE A 95 13.76 -11.73 3.07
CA PHE A 95 12.47 -11.92 2.41
C PHE A 95 12.48 -12.98 1.31
N ARG A 96 13.51 -12.99 0.45
CA ARG A 96 13.67 -14.04 -0.59
C ARG A 96 13.87 -15.42 0.04
N ASP A 97 14.65 -15.49 1.12
CA ASP A 97 14.89 -16.73 1.85
C ASP A 97 13.58 -17.24 2.49
N PHE A 98 12.79 -16.33 3.07
CA PHE A 98 11.45 -16.63 3.58
C PHE A 98 10.51 -17.15 2.49
N GLN A 99 10.42 -16.45 1.34
CA GLN A 99 9.58 -16.87 0.20
C GLN A 99 10.01 -18.22 -0.38
N SER A 100 11.31 -18.48 -0.45
CA SER A 100 11.86 -19.73 -0.99
C SER A 100 11.58 -20.92 -0.07
N SER A 101 11.59 -20.68 1.25
CA SER A 101 11.33 -21.70 2.28
C SER A 101 9.84 -21.91 2.57
N ASN A 102 8.99 -20.95 2.20
CA ASN A 102 7.54 -20.94 2.45
C ASN A 102 6.76 -20.56 1.16
N PRO A 103 6.89 -21.34 0.06
CA PRO A 103 6.31 -21.02 -1.24
C PRO A 103 4.78 -21.01 -1.25
N GLU A 104 4.13 -21.55 -0.23
CA GLU A 104 2.69 -21.49 0.00
C GLU A 104 2.20 -20.16 0.60
N VAL A 105 3.11 -19.30 1.06
CA VAL A 105 2.76 -17.96 1.59
C VAL A 105 2.54 -16.99 0.42
N GLU A 106 1.26 -16.74 0.12
CA GLU A 106 0.86 -15.74 -0.87
C GLU A 106 1.24 -14.32 -0.41
N ILE A 107 2.13 -13.68 -1.17
CA ILE A 107 2.57 -12.30 -0.94
C ILE A 107 1.99 -11.42 -2.03
N GLU A 108 1.12 -10.49 -1.63
CA GLU A 108 0.53 -9.53 -2.57
C GLU A 108 1.26 -8.20 -2.60
N LYS A 109 1.10 -7.50 -3.71
CA LYS A 109 1.77 -6.24 -4.02
C LYS A 109 0.72 -5.14 -4.15
N ILE A 110 0.91 -4.01 -3.46
CA ILE A 110 -0.07 -2.91 -3.44
C ILE A 110 -0.36 -2.37 -4.85
N TRP A 111 0.60 -2.47 -5.78
CA TRP A 111 0.45 -2.13 -7.20
C TRP A 111 -0.30 -3.17 -8.06
N LYS A 112 -0.95 -4.17 -7.45
CA LYS A 112 -2.08 -4.89 -8.06
C LYS A 112 -3.44 -4.31 -7.69
N LEU A 113 -3.53 -3.42 -6.70
CA LEU A 113 -4.76 -2.68 -6.42
C LEU A 113 -4.95 -1.55 -7.43
N ASP A 114 -6.18 -1.06 -7.53
CA ASP A 114 -6.46 0.21 -8.20
C ASP A 114 -5.91 1.41 -7.41
N TYR A 115 -5.77 2.55 -8.10
CA TYR A 115 -5.24 3.79 -7.52
C TYR A 115 -6.03 4.26 -6.28
N HIS A 116 -7.35 4.15 -6.27
CA HIS A 116 -8.17 4.62 -5.16
C HIS A 116 -7.97 3.76 -3.91
N LEU A 117 -7.94 2.43 -4.06
CA LEU A 117 -7.67 1.51 -2.96
C LEU A 117 -6.24 1.68 -2.41
N ALA A 118 -5.23 1.76 -3.27
CA ALA A 118 -3.84 1.99 -2.86
C ALA A 118 -3.68 3.34 -2.11
N MET A 119 -4.23 4.43 -2.64
CA MET A 119 -4.23 5.73 -1.98
C MET A 119 -4.99 5.73 -0.65
N THR A 120 -6.13 5.02 -0.57
CA THR A 120 -6.90 4.87 0.67
C THR A 120 -6.08 4.16 1.76
N ILE A 121 -5.27 3.15 1.40
CA ILE A 121 -4.32 2.50 2.32
C ILE A 121 -3.26 3.49 2.78
N PHE A 122 -2.60 4.22 1.87
CA PHE A 122 -1.57 5.18 2.28
C PHE A 122 -2.12 6.29 3.19
N ASP A 123 -3.29 6.84 2.86
CA ASP A 123 -3.95 7.88 3.65
C ASP A 123 -4.46 7.34 5.00
N LYS A 124 -4.72 6.03 5.12
CA LYS A 124 -5.01 5.39 6.40
C LYS A 124 -3.78 5.38 7.31
N ILE A 125 -2.61 5.03 6.78
CA ILE A 125 -1.36 5.04 7.55
C ILE A 125 -1.02 6.47 8.00
N GLU A 126 -1.18 7.47 7.12
CA GLU A 126 -1.04 8.88 7.51
C GLU A 126 -2.01 9.29 8.62
N LYS A 127 -3.26 8.84 8.58
CA LYS A 127 -4.24 9.08 9.66
C LYS A 127 -3.83 8.39 10.97
N CYS A 128 -3.32 7.16 10.94
CA CYS A 128 -2.77 6.47 12.11
C CYS A 128 -1.60 7.23 12.75
N LEU A 129 -0.74 7.85 11.93
CA LEU A 129 0.42 8.63 12.38
C LEU A 129 0.04 10.04 12.91
N LYS A 130 -0.89 10.74 12.24
CA LYS A 130 -1.21 12.16 12.49
C LYS A 130 -2.33 12.40 13.53
N GLN A 131 -2.92 11.35 14.10
CA GLN A 131 -3.93 11.49 15.15
C GLN A 131 -3.37 12.15 16.42
N LYS A 132 -4.23 12.85 17.18
CA LYS A 132 -3.87 13.50 18.46
C LYS A 132 -3.23 12.51 19.45
N MET A 133 -3.71 11.27 19.43
CA MET A 133 -3.08 10.10 20.02
C MET A 133 -2.72 9.17 18.86
N PRO A 134 -1.46 9.13 18.43
CA PRO A 134 -1.04 8.28 17.32
C PRO A 134 -1.27 6.81 17.64
N PHE A 135 -1.76 6.04 16.67
CA PHE A 135 -1.99 4.60 16.80
C PHE A 135 -1.22 3.89 15.68
N ILE A 136 0.06 3.63 15.92
CA ILE A 136 0.96 3.07 14.91
C ILE A 136 2.13 2.31 15.55
N SER A 137 2.53 1.21 14.92
CA SER A 137 3.73 0.45 15.21
C SER A 137 4.58 0.25 13.96
N TYR A 138 5.89 0.16 14.16
CA TYR A 138 6.90 -0.05 13.14
C TYR A 138 7.92 -1.07 13.63
N SER A 139 7.96 -2.21 12.96
CA SER A 139 8.78 -3.36 13.33
C SER A 139 9.75 -3.73 12.22
N ALA A 140 10.98 -4.09 12.58
CA ALA A 140 11.86 -4.83 11.69
C ALA A 140 11.66 -6.33 11.90
N VAL A 141 11.70 -7.10 10.83
CA VAL A 141 11.68 -8.56 10.84
C VAL A 141 12.94 -9.05 10.15
N ARG A 142 13.58 -10.05 10.76
CA ARG A 142 14.65 -10.84 10.15
C ARG A 142 14.16 -12.25 9.92
N TYR A 143 14.77 -12.97 8.99
CA TYR A 143 14.47 -14.37 8.75
C TYR A 143 15.75 -15.20 8.69
N SER A 144 15.72 -16.36 9.34
CA SER A 144 16.81 -17.31 9.39
C SER A 144 16.39 -18.59 8.68
N GLU A 145 16.96 -18.82 7.49
CA GLU A 145 16.81 -20.04 6.69
C GLU A 145 17.18 -21.29 7.53
N SER A 146 18.30 -21.23 8.26
CA SER A 146 18.81 -22.35 9.07
C SER A 146 17.86 -22.84 10.18
N SER A 147 16.95 -21.98 10.65
CA SER A 147 15.96 -22.30 11.68
C SER A 147 14.51 -22.24 11.15
N ASN A 148 14.32 -21.93 9.86
CA ASN A 148 13.04 -21.56 9.24
C ASN A 148 12.15 -20.66 10.12
N GLN A 149 12.72 -19.61 10.70
CA GLN A 149 12.02 -18.75 11.66
C GLN A 149 12.29 -17.27 11.38
N ALA A 150 11.21 -16.48 11.44
CA ALA A 150 11.28 -15.03 11.43
C ALA A 150 11.37 -14.50 12.87
N THR A 151 12.22 -13.51 13.10
CA THR A 151 12.40 -12.85 14.39
C THR A 151 12.02 -11.37 14.27
N PRO A 152 10.96 -10.90 14.96
CA PRO A 152 10.60 -9.49 14.98
C PRO A 152 11.46 -8.67 15.95
N LYS A 153 11.49 -7.36 15.69
CA LYS A 153 12.00 -6.32 16.57
C LYS A 153 11.17 -5.06 16.38
N THR A 154 10.29 -4.76 17.33
CA THR A 154 9.57 -3.48 17.39
C THR A 154 10.59 -2.34 17.54
N LEU A 155 10.71 -1.51 16.50
CA LEU A 155 11.58 -0.32 16.52
C LEU A 155 10.88 0.83 17.23
N TYR A 156 9.58 0.95 16.97
CA TYR A 156 8.66 1.91 17.55
C TYR A 156 7.25 1.34 17.67
N ALA A 157 6.54 1.68 18.74
CA ALA A 157 5.09 1.55 18.86
C ALA A 157 4.59 2.72 19.71
N SER A 158 3.47 3.33 19.32
CA SER A 158 2.82 4.33 20.16
C SER A 158 2.23 3.70 21.43
N PHE A 159 1.98 4.53 22.46
CA PHE A 159 1.44 4.04 23.74
C PHE A 159 0.14 3.27 23.53
N GLU A 160 -0.82 3.89 22.83
CA GLU A 160 -2.13 3.31 22.54
C GLU A 160 -2.03 1.96 21.80
N HIS A 161 -1.13 1.85 20.81
CA HIS A 161 -0.96 0.60 20.07
C HIS A 161 -0.39 -0.51 20.98
N TYR A 162 0.63 -0.19 21.79
CA TYR A 162 1.22 -1.19 22.69
C TYR A 162 0.26 -1.57 23.82
N ALA A 163 -0.46 -0.60 24.39
CA ALA A 163 -1.48 -0.81 25.41
C ALA A 163 -2.62 -1.68 24.87
N ASN A 164 -3.08 -1.45 23.63
CA ASN A 164 -4.05 -2.33 22.96
C ASN A 164 -3.55 -3.78 22.88
N ASP A 165 -2.31 -4.01 22.45
CA ASP A 165 -1.76 -5.36 22.32
C ASP A 165 -1.64 -6.07 23.70
N LEU A 166 -1.36 -5.33 24.79
CA LEU A 166 -1.42 -5.85 26.16
C LEU A 166 -2.85 -6.18 26.61
N VAL A 167 -3.83 -5.33 26.32
CA VAL A 167 -5.26 -5.58 26.62
C VAL A 167 -5.76 -6.80 25.85
N GLU A 168 -5.38 -6.94 24.57
CA GLU A 168 -5.65 -8.15 23.78
C GLU A 168 -4.94 -9.40 24.36
N SER A 169 -3.74 -9.26 24.93
CA SER A 169 -3.05 -10.35 25.64
C SER A 169 -3.80 -10.82 26.88
N LEU A 170 -4.29 -9.88 27.68
CA LEU A 170 -5.10 -10.16 28.88
C LEU A 170 -6.44 -10.82 28.51
N ALA A 171 -7.12 -10.32 27.47
CA ALA A 171 -8.38 -10.88 26.98
C ALA A 171 -8.21 -12.32 26.42
N LEU A 172 -7.02 -12.67 25.93
CA LEU A 172 -6.66 -14.02 25.48
C LEU A 172 -6.14 -14.93 26.60
N GLY A 173 -6.01 -14.43 27.84
CA GLY A 173 -5.47 -15.19 28.98
C GLY A 173 -3.97 -15.52 28.86
N LEU A 174 -3.23 -14.76 28.05
CA LEU A 174 -1.78 -14.97 27.82
C LEU A 174 -0.90 -14.29 28.88
N ILE A 175 -1.46 -13.31 29.59
CA ILE A 175 -0.89 -12.62 30.75
C ILE A 175 -2.01 -12.44 31.78
N ASP A 176 -1.65 -12.32 33.06
CA ASP A 176 -2.60 -11.93 34.10
C ASP A 176 -2.77 -10.39 34.20
N ASN A 177 -3.74 -9.96 35.02
CA ASN A 177 -4.04 -8.54 35.20
C ASN A 177 -2.89 -7.79 35.90
N GLU A 178 -2.16 -8.43 36.82
CA GLU A 178 -1.05 -7.79 37.53
C GLU A 178 0.12 -7.53 36.57
N GLU A 179 0.46 -8.50 35.72
CA GLU A 179 1.45 -8.35 34.66
C GLU A 179 1.04 -7.29 33.63
N CYS A 180 -0.23 -7.25 33.23
CA CYS A 180 -0.76 -6.23 32.33
C CYS A 180 -0.57 -4.82 32.91
N GLN A 181 -0.99 -4.59 34.16
CA GLN A 181 -0.82 -3.31 34.84
C GLN A 181 0.67 -2.93 35.02
N ARG A 182 1.51 -3.90 35.43
CA ARG A 182 2.95 -3.70 35.62
C ARG A 182 3.64 -3.28 34.31
N LYS A 183 3.29 -3.91 33.18
CA LYS A 183 3.81 -3.57 31.85
C LYS A 183 3.32 -2.21 31.35
N LEU A 184 2.06 -1.86 31.59
CA LEU A 184 1.52 -0.52 31.26
C LEU A 184 2.27 0.59 32.03
N GLN A 185 2.45 0.42 33.34
CA GLN A 185 3.16 1.38 34.20
C GLN A 185 4.65 1.53 33.83
N SER A 186 5.37 0.42 33.64
CA SER A 186 6.78 0.46 33.19
C SER A 186 6.91 1.19 31.86
N ILE A 187 5.96 1.05 30.94
CA ILE A 187 6.00 1.70 29.62
C ILE A 187 5.71 3.19 29.70
N GLU A 188 4.76 3.61 30.52
CA GLU A 188 4.49 5.02 30.77
C GLU A 188 5.73 5.75 31.36
N GLN A 189 6.50 5.04 32.19
CA GLN A 189 7.72 5.54 32.83
C GLN A 189 8.95 5.51 31.89
N GLU A 190 9.21 4.39 31.23
CA GLU A 190 10.42 4.16 30.42
C GLU A 190 10.27 4.67 28.98
N LYS A 191 9.28 4.13 28.24
CA LYS A 191 9.11 4.40 26.79
C LYS A 191 8.50 5.77 26.48
N PHE A 192 8.00 6.49 27.49
CA PHE A 192 7.41 7.81 27.35
C PHE A 192 8.09 8.87 28.23
N SER A 193 9.35 8.63 28.60
CA SER A 193 10.25 9.64 29.15
C SER A 193 10.34 10.90 28.25
N GLU A 194 10.70 12.05 28.83
CA GLU A 194 10.79 13.29 28.06
C GLU A 194 11.79 13.21 26.89
N LEU A 195 12.89 12.47 27.05
CA LEU A 195 13.90 12.28 26.01
C LEU A 195 13.34 11.48 24.83
N GLU A 196 12.59 10.42 25.10
CA GLU A 196 11.94 9.61 24.05
C GLU A 196 10.89 10.44 23.29
N LYS A 197 10.09 11.24 24.01
CA LYS A 197 9.14 12.21 23.43
C LYS A 197 9.83 13.31 22.59
N LYS A 198 10.96 13.87 23.05
CA LYS A 198 11.66 14.98 22.40
C LYS A 198 12.46 14.57 21.17
N GLN A 199 12.93 13.33 21.07
CA GLN A 199 13.85 12.91 20.00
C GLN A 199 13.36 11.69 19.21
N ARG A 200 12.99 10.60 19.90
CA ARG A 200 12.74 9.31 19.25
C ARG A 200 11.37 9.22 18.59
N ILE A 201 10.32 9.80 19.19
CA ILE A 201 9.00 9.88 18.54
C ILE A 201 9.09 10.69 17.23
N PRO A 202 9.62 11.93 17.19
CA PRO A 202 9.82 12.67 15.94
C PRO A 202 10.67 11.92 14.90
N TYR A 203 11.72 11.23 15.33
CA TYR A 203 12.57 10.44 14.44
C TYR A 203 11.77 9.35 13.71
N TYR A 204 11.03 8.50 14.43
CA TYR A 204 10.25 7.43 13.79
C TYR A 204 9.09 7.97 12.96
N PHE A 205 8.53 9.13 13.31
CA PHE A 205 7.52 9.80 12.51
C PHE A 205 8.09 10.26 11.17
N ASN A 206 9.30 10.83 11.16
CA ASN A 206 10.00 11.20 9.94
C ASN A 206 10.38 9.97 9.10
N VAL A 207 10.79 8.86 9.72
CA VAL A 207 11.06 7.59 9.03
C VAL A 207 9.79 7.07 8.34
N ILE A 208 8.66 6.99 9.05
CA ILE A 208 7.39 6.50 8.49
C ILE A 208 6.88 7.44 7.38
N ASN A 209 6.92 8.77 7.59
CA ASN A 209 6.57 9.74 6.55
C ASN A 209 7.45 9.60 5.30
N SER A 210 8.75 9.35 5.46
CA SER A 210 9.65 9.10 4.33
C SER A 210 9.31 7.81 3.58
N ILE A 211 9.02 6.72 4.30
CA ILE A 211 8.59 5.44 3.73
C ILE A 211 7.29 5.63 2.94
N LEU A 212 6.30 6.33 3.50
CA LEU A 212 5.03 6.62 2.84
C LEU A 212 5.19 7.48 1.60
N LYS A 213 6.05 8.50 1.65
CA LYS A 213 6.35 9.34 0.50
C LYS A 213 6.95 8.50 -0.63
N SER A 214 7.99 7.71 -0.34
CA SER A 214 8.63 6.83 -1.33
C SER A 214 7.68 5.76 -1.85
N ALA A 215 6.78 5.22 -1.02
CA ALA A 215 5.74 4.28 -1.47
C ALA A 215 4.74 4.91 -2.44
N LYS A 216 4.27 6.14 -2.13
CA LYS A 216 3.41 6.91 -3.04
C LYS A 216 4.14 7.21 -4.35
N GLU A 217 5.39 7.67 -4.31
CA GLU A 217 6.20 7.96 -5.50
C GLU A 217 6.41 6.70 -6.35
N TYR A 218 6.88 5.59 -5.76
CA TYR A 218 7.08 4.30 -6.43
C TYR A 218 5.80 3.76 -7.08
N TYR A 219 4.66 3.85 -6.38
CA TYR A 219 3.36 3.45 -6.94
C TYR A 219 2.99 4.29 -8.16
N LEU A 220 3.13 5.62 -8.08
CA LEU A 220 2.82 6.54 -9.16
C LEU A 220 3.75 6.33 -10.36
N ASP A 221 5.03 6.02 -10.13
CA ASP A 221 5.99 5.72 -11.18
C ASP A 221 5.62 4.44 -11.95
N LEU A 222 5.33 3.34 -11.24
CA LEU A 222 4.92 2.08 -11.85
C LEU A 222 3.58 2.18 -12.60
N LYS A 223 2.58 2.86 -12.02
CA LYS A 223 1.20 2.87 -12.53
C LYS A 223 0.88 4.01 -13.50
N ILE A 224 1.66 5.09 -13.48
CA ILE A 224 1.34 6.31 -14.24
C ILE A 224 2.52 6.74 -15.10
N ASN A 225 3.66 7.04 -14.48
CA ASN A 225 4.74 7.74 -15.19
C ASN A 225 5.44 6.82 -16.20
N TYR A 226 5.73 5.57 -15.83
CA TYR A 226 6.34 4.59 -16.75
C TYR A 226 5.39 4.20 -17.92
N PRO A 227 4.11 3.82 -17.69
CA PRO A 227 3.15 3.60 -18.78
C PRO A 227 2.99 4.80 -19.73
N LEU A 228 2.88 6.02 -19.18
CA LEU A 228 2.74 7.24 -19.98
C LEU A 228 4.00 7.52 -20.81
N THR A 229 5.18 7.42 -20.21
CA THR A 229 6.47 7.65 -20.90
C THR A 229 6.69 6.62 -22.01
N LYS A 230 6.38 5.33 -21.73
CA LYS A 230 6.42 4.28 -22.75
C LYS A 230 5.47 4.59 -23.91
N TRP A 231 4.23 4.98 -23.61
CA TRP A 231 3.24 5.34 -24.62
C TRP A 231 3.68 6.54 -25.47
N ILE A 232 4.23 7.60 -24.88
CA ILE A 232 4.77 8.76 -25.62
C ILE A 232 5.88 8.30 -26.57
N ASN A 233 6.88 7.58 -26.07
CA ASN A 233 8.02 7.10 -26.86
C ASN A 233 7.61 6.18 -28.04
N GLU A 234 6.58 5.35 -27.85
CA GLU A 234 6.04 4.50 -28.91
C GLU A 234 5.33 5.31 -30.00
N ASN A 235 4.58 6.36 -29.63
CA ASN A 235 3.79 7.15 -30.59
C ASN A 235 4.59 8.27 -31.25
N GLU A 236 5.65 8.81 -30.62
CA GLU A 236 6.61 9.71 -31.26
C GLU A 236 7.32 9.05 -32.44
N ARG A 237 7.62 7.75 -32.35
CA ARG A 237 8.30 6.98 -33.40
C ARG A 237 7.43 6.63 -34.60
N ILE A 238 6.11 6.84 -34.53
CA ILE A 238 5.15 6.47 -35.59
C ILE A 238 4.91 7.62 -36.58
N THR A 239 5.24 8.87 -36.22
CA THR A 239 5.08 10.04 -37.10
C THR A 239 6.41 10.43 -37.78
N PRO A 240 6.55 10.34 -39.12
CA PRO A 240 7.83 10.64 -39.80
C PRO A 240 8.29 12.11 -39.74
N ASP A 241 7.36 13.06 -39.56
CA ASP A 241 7.64 14.50 -39.53
C ASP A 241 8.03 14.99 -38.12
N ALA A 242 9.23 14.60 -37.67
CA ALA A 242 9.75 14.84 -36.32
C ALA A 242 9.83 16.33 -35.88
N GLU A 243 9.69 17.29 -36.79
CA GLU A 243 9.65 18.72 -36.47
C GLU A 243 8.26 19.26 -36.08
N LYS A 244 7.17 18.50 -36.29
CA LYS A 244 5.80 18.98 -36.06
C LYS A 244 5.03 18.24 -34.95
N SER A 245 5.50 17.08 -34.49
CA SER A 245 4.77 16.21 -33.55
C SER A 245 5.46 16.01 -32.18
N ARG A 246 6.02 17.07 -31.59
CA ARG A 246 6.27 17.04 -30.13
C ARG A 246 4.94 16.94 -29.40
N TRP A 247 4.73 15.87 -28.63
CA TRP A 247 3.50 15.69 -27.86
C TRP A 247 3.40 16.72 -26.74
N THR A 248 2.66 17.80 -26.99
CA THR A 248 2.27 18.75 -25.96
C THR A 248 1.13 18.19 -25.12
N SER A 249 0.94 18.69 -23.90
CA SER A 249 -0.14 18.23 -23.02
C SER A 249 -1.53 18.45 -23.62
N SER A 250 -1.69 19.41 -24.54
CA SER A 250 -2.93 19.58 -25.30
C SER A 250 -3.15 18.49 -26.36
N LEU A 251 -2.09 17.98 -27.00
CA LEU A 251 -2.17 16.83 -27.90
C LEU A 251 -2.46 15.54 -27.13
N ILE A 252 -1.80 15.33 -25.98
CA ILE A 252 -2.05 14.17 -25.09
C ILE A 252 -3.53 14.16 -24.65
N LEU A 253 -4.05 15.28 -24.14
CA LEU A 253 -5.45 15.40 -23.74
C LEU A 253 -6.42 15.23 -24.91
N LYS A 254 -6.12 15.82 -26.08
CA LYS A 254 -6.94 15.66 -27.28
C LYS A 254 -7.03 14.19 -27.68
N HIS A 255 -5.91 13.48 -27.71
CA HIS A 255 -5.84 12.09 -28.14
C HIS A 255 -6.52 11.11 -27.16
N ILE A 256 -6.40 11.35 -25.85
CA ILE A 256 -7.14 10.59 -24.83
C ILE A 256 -8.66 10.79 -25.01
N ASN A 257 -9.11 12.01 -25.30
CA ASN A 257 -10.52 12.27 -25.60
C ASN A 257 -10.96 11.60 -26.92
N GLU A 258 -10.17 11.70 -28.00
CA GLU A 258 -10.49 11.07 -29.30
C GLU A 258 -10.58 9.54 -29.21
N LEU A 259 -9.70 8.90 -28.43
CA LEU A 259 -9.77 7.45 -28.22
C LEU A 259 -10.87 7.05 -27.24
N TYR A 260 -11.20 7.90 -26.26
CA TYR A 260 -12.39 7.70 -25.44
C TYR A 260 -13.66 7.74 -26.31
N GLU A 261 -13.83 8.78 -27.13
CA GLU A 261 -14.95 8.92 -28.08
C GLU A 261 -15.06 7.71 -29.03
N LYS A 262 -13.94 7.22 -29.57
CA LYS A 262 -13.91 5.99 -30.39
C LYS A 262 -14.31 4.72 -29.63
N SER A 263 -14.06 4.66 -28.31
CA SER A 263 -14.44 3.52 -27.47
C SER A 263 -15.90 3.52 -27.01
N VAL A 264 -16.63 4.64 -27.18
CA VAL A 264 -18.00 4.86 -26.65
C VAL A 264 -19.07 4.66 -27.73
N ILE A 265 -18.81 3.84 -28.75
CA ILE A 265 -19.80 3.55 -29.81
C ILE A 265 -20.97 2.68 -29.33
N ASP A 266 -20.85 1.93 -28.22
CA ASP A 266 -21.85 0.91 -27.86
C ASP A 266 -22.47 0.97 -26.44
N HIS A 267 -21.88 1.68 -25.47
CA HIS A 267 -22.41 1.70 -24.10
C HIS A 267 -22.47 3.11 -23.48
N LYS A 268 -23.66 3.50 -22.99
CA LYS A 268 -24.02 4.85 -22.52
C LYS A 268 -23.28 5.28 -21.23
N ILE A 269 -22.02 5.69 -21.36
CA ILE A 269 -21.26 6.36 -20.30
C ILE A 269 -21.06 7.83 -20.68
N ARG A 270 -21.22 8.73 -19.70
CA ARG A 270 -21.17 10.20 -19.93
C ARG A 270 -19.74 10.69 -20.24
N PRO A 271 -19.58 11.85 -20.90
CA PRO A 271 -18.28 12.50 -21.05
C PRO A 271 -17.60 12.76 -19.70
N VAL A 272 -16.27 12.84 -19.76
CA VAL A 272 -15.37 12.74 -18.61
C VAL A 272 -15.38 14.02 -17.73
N THR A 273 -16.00 13.92 -16.55
CA THR A 273 -15.69 14.66 -15.30
C THR A 273 -15.00 13.72 -14.29
N ILE A 274 -14.27 14.21 -13.27
CA ILE A 274 -13.02 13.51 -12.87
C ILE A 274 -12.59 13.50 -11.34
N TYR A 275 -11.41 14.05 -10.94
CA TYR A 275 -10.65 14.27 -9.67
C TYR A 275 -10.02 13.07 -8.89
N PRO A 276 -8.68 13.02 -8.64
CA PRO A 276 -7.50 13.24 -9.51
C PRO A 276 -6.41 12.13 -9.40
N ALA A 277 -5.38 12.17 -10.26
CA ALA A 277 -4.05 11.56 -10.00
C ALA A 277 -3.05 12.59 -9.40
N ASN A 278 -1.79 12.24 -9.12
CA ASN A 278 -0.91 13.14 -8.32
C ASN A 278 -0.48 14.42 -9.08
N ARG A 279 -0.97 15.54 -8.55
CA ARG A 279 -0.93 16.90 -9.09
C ARG A 279 0.47 17.50 -9.23
N ASP A 280 1.39 17.17 -8.33
CA ASP A 280 2.61 17.95 -8.14
C ASP A 280 3.72 17.63 -9.15
N ASN A 281 3.77 16.39 -9.65
CA ASN A 281 4.76 15.99 -10.66
C ASN A 281 4.41 16.52 -12.07
N ILE A 282 3.11 16.55 -12.42
CA ILE A 282 2.64 17.25 -13.62
C ILE A 282 2.84 18.77 -13.47
N ALA A 283 2.64 19.32 -12.28
CA ALA A 283 2.90 20.73 -12.03
C ALA A 283 4.37 21.09 -12.29
N LYS A 284 5.30 20.32 -11.71
CA LYS A 284 6.73 20.54 -11.87
C LYS A 284 7.18 20.47 -13.34
N GLY A 285 6.80 19.40 -14.05
CA GLY A 285 7.13 19.26 -15.48
C GLY A 285 6.55 20.37 -16.37
N LEU A 286 5.39 20.96 -16.02
CA LEU A 286 4.81 22.07 -16.78
C LEU A 286 5.39 23.44 -16.41
N ILE A 287 5.89 23.61 -15.17
CA ILE A 287 6.61 24.81 -14.73
C ILE A 287 8.01 24.85 -15.37
N ASP A 288 8.74 23.74 -15.34
CA ASP A 288 10.08 23.62 -15.94
C ASP A 288 10.06 23.82 -17.48
N LEU A 289 8.88 23.66 -18.11
CA LEU A 289 8.61 23.94 -19.53
C LEU A 289 7.94 25.31 -19.79
N GLY A 290 7.86 26.20 -18.80
CA GLY A 290 7.31 27.56 -18.94
C GLY A 290 5.80 27.65 -19.21
N ASN A 291 5.03 26.58 -18.96
CA ASN A 291 3.64 26.42 -19.38
C ASN A 291 2.62 26.55 -18.24
N GLU A 292 2.80 27.53 -17.35
CA GLU A 292 1.96 27.79 -16.17
C GLU A 292 0.47 27.99 -16.49
N LYS A 293 0.15 28.54 -17.67
CA LYS A 293 -1.23 28.74 -18.13
C LYS A 293 -1.92 27.39 -18.40
N LEU A 294 -1.19 26.42 -18.96
CA LEU A 294 -1.69 25.08 -19.23
C LEU A 294 -1.90 24.28 -17.94
N LEU A 295 -0.99 24.45 -16.97
CA LEU A 295 -1.14 23.91 -15.62
C LEU A 295 -2.43 24.41 -14.94
N LYS A 296 -2.73 25.71 -15.03
CA LYS A 296 -3.98 26.30 -14.51
C LYS A 296 -5.24 25.76 -15.20
N GLU A 297 -5.20 25.43 -16.49
CA GLU A 297 -6.35 24.82 -17.20
C GLU A 297 -6.49 23.32 -16.92
N ILE A 298 -5.40 22.57 -16.78
CA ILE A 298 -5.42 21.15 -16.35
C ILE A 298 -5.93 21.03 -14.91
N TRP A 299 -5.60 21.97 -14.01
CA TRP A 299 -6.15 22.00 -12.65
C TRP A 299 -7.64 22.35 -12.58
N LYS A 300 -8.21 22.99 -13.61
CA LYS A 300 -9.67 23.10 -13.78
C LYS A 300 -10.30 21.81 -14.33
N ARG A 301 -9.48 20.86 -14.78
CA ARG A 301 -9.87 19.60 -15.45
C ARG A 301 -9.06 18.38 -14.95
N ASP A 302 -9.00 18.21 -13.62
CA ASP A 302 -9.73 17.11 -12.98
C ASP A 302 -9.07 15.67 -13.12
N PHE A 303 -8.20 15.33 -14.08
CA PHE A 303 -7.18 14.22 -14.03
C PHE A 303 -7.55 12.70 -13.80
N HIS A 304 -8.51 12.26 -12.96
CA HIS A 304 -8.70 10.83 -12.54
C HIS A 304 -8.92 9.78 -13.66
N TYR A 305 -9.62 10.13 -14.74
CA TYR A 305 -10.08 9.20 -15.78
C TYR A 305 -8.96 8.69 -16.70
N MET A 306 -7.88 9.47 -16.85
CA MET A 306 -6.77 9.08 -17.72
C MET A 306 -6.14 7.76 -17.25
N LEU A 307 -6.13 7.48 -15.94
CA LEU A 307 -5.53 6.26 -15.37
C LEU A 307 -6.24 4.97 -15.80
N ASN A 308 -7.55 4.86 -15.52
CA ASN A 308 -8.35 3.65 -15.83
C ASN A 308 -8.40 3.35 -17.33
N TRP A 309 -8.11 4.34 -18.18
CA TRP A 309 -8.09 4.21 -19.61
C TRP A 309 -6.74 3.70 -20.15
N PHE A 310 -5.61 4.17 -19.59
CA PHE A 310 -4.27 3.68 -20.00
C PHE A 310 -4.07 2.18 -19.70
N GLU A 311 -4.49 1.68 -18.53
CA GLU A 311 -4.34 0.25 -18.19
C GLU A 311 -5.10 -0.65 -19.20
N LYS A 312 -6.31 -0.25 -19.61
CA LYS A 312 -7.10 -1.00 -20.60
C LYS A 312 -6.47 -1.04 -21.99
N ILE A 313 -5.92 0.08 -22.46
CA ILE A 313 -5.29 0.18 -23.79
C ILE A 313 -4.03 -0.68 -23.89
N ILE A 314 -3.23 -0.76 -22.81
CA ILE A 314 -2.00 -1.55 -22.80
C ILE A 314 -2.31 -3.05 -22.83
N CYS A 315 -3.30 -3.52 -22.07
CA CYS A 315 -3.75 -4.92 -22.14
C CYS A 315 -4.30 -5.29 -23.52
N LEU A 316 -5.15 -4.44 -24.11
CA LEU A 316 -5.71 -4.69 -25.45
C LEU A 316 -4.63 -4.80 -26.55
N LYS A 317 -3.53 -4.04 -26.44
CA LYS A 317 -2.39 -4.17 -27.38
C LYS A 317 -1.59 -5.46 -27.20
N GLN A 318 -1.64 -6.12 -26.04
CA GLN A 318 -0.97 -7.41 -25.82
C GLN A 318 -1.78 -8.59 -26.36
N GLU A 319 -3.10 -8.48 -26.42
CA GLU A 319 -3.99 -9.52 -26.97
C GLU A 319 -4.06 -9.53 -28.51
N CYS A 320 -3.60 -8.47 -29.18
CA CYS A 320 -3.58 -8.38 -30.66
C CYS A 320 -2.30 -8.95 -31.32
N HIS A 321 -1.51 -9.77 -30.62
CA HIS A 321 -0.32 -10.44 -31.16
C HIS A 321 -0.38 -11.97 -30.96
N PHE A 322 -1.33 -12.61 -31.66
CA PHE A 322 -1.31 -14.02 -32.03
C PHE A 322 -1.84 -14.19 -33.47
#